data_AF-A0AAN1WHR3-F1
#
_entry.id   AF-A0AAN1WHR3-F1
#
_cell.length_a   1.000
_cell.length_b   1.000
_cell.length_c   1.000
_cell.angle_alpha   90.00
_cell.angle_beta   90.00
_cell.angle_gamma   90.00
#
_symmetry.space_group_name_H-M   'P 1'
#
loop_
_entity.id
_entity.type
_entity.pdbx_description
1 polymer ?
#
loop_
_entity_poly.entity_id
_entity_poly.type
_entity_poly.pdbx_seq_one_letter_code
_entity_poly.pdbx_strand_id
1 'polypeptide(L)'
;MQFTKPMIELVYEIRRLVPSDMKPAIKLANPELFSDLQHHYHHGANAVNKALIKELFHLAGAPWPARLENPAAPVSSQTIKVYRGQVQAEDRPLVGDKHSTQKDAQEKQRKKRIYRGRVIEY
;
A
#
# COMPACT_ATOMS: atom_id res chain seq x y z
N MET A 1 3.92 -10.94 9.27
CA MET A 1 5.26 -11.40 8.84
C MET A 1 6.21 -11.21 10.02
N GLN A 2 7.04 -12.20 10.34
CA GLN A 2 8.06 -12.07 11.40
C GLN A 2 9.41 -11.75 10.74
N PHE A 3 10.12 -10.75 11.25
CA PHE A 3 11.45 -10.41 10.75
C PHE A 3 12.48 -11.36 11.34
N THR A 4 13.23 -12.04 10.48
CA THR A 4 14.39 -12.83 10.90
C THR A 4 15.60 -11.92 11.13
N LYS A 5 16.60 -12.40 11.88
CA LYS A 5 17.85 -11.65 12.11
C LYS A 5 18.51 -11.11 10.82
N PRO A 6 18.70 -11.91 9.74
CA PRO A 6 19.30 -11.38 8.51
C PRO A 6 18.46 -10.28 7.85
N MET A 7 17.12 -10.37 7.91
CA MET A 7 16.26 -9.29 7.41
C MET A 7 16.45 -7.98 8.18
N ILE A 8 16.60 -8.08 9.51
CA ILE A 8 16.81 -6.92 10.37
C ILE A 8 18.13 -6.23 10.00
N GLU A 9 19.20 -7.00 9.81
CA GLU A 9 20.51 -6.51 9.39
C GLU A 9 20.43 -5.77 8.05
N LEU A 10 19.76 -6.36 7.04
CA LEU A 10 19.53 -5.70 5.75
C LEU A 10 18.76 -4.38 5.89
N VAL A 11 17.73 -4.33 6.72
CA VAL A 11 16.97 -3.08 6.95
C VAL A 11 17.86 -2.00 7.57
N TYR A 12 18.74 -2.36 8.51
CA TYR A 12 19.69 -1.42 9.09
C TYR A 12 20.73 -0.93 8.08
N GLU A 13 21.24 -1.81 7.22
CA GLU A 13 22.17 -1.44 6.15
C GLU A 13 21.54 -0.50 5.12
N ILE A 14 20.33 -0.83 4.65
CA ILE A 14 19.57 0.03 3.75
C ILE A 14 19.36 1.41 4.39
N ARG A 15 18.93 1.45 5.66
CA ARG A 15 18.70 2.71 6.39
C ARG A 15 19.98 3.56 6.52
N ARG A 16 21.16 2.94 6.59
CA ARG A 16 22.45 3.64 6.68
C ARG A 16 22.83 4.32 5.36
N LEU A 17 22.48 3.71 4.23
CA LEU A 17 22.84 4.17 2.89
C LEU A 17 21.85 5.18 2.29
N VAL A 18 20.63 5.20 2.78
CA VAL A 18 19.55 6.07 2.28
C VAL A 18 19.69 7.51 2.83
N PRO A 19 19.31 8.54 2.05
CA PRO A 19 19.30 9.95 2.51
C PRO A 19 18.50 10.15 3.79
N SER A 20 18.88 11.18 4.56
CA SER A 20 18.33 11.43 5.89
C SER A 20 16.81 11.59 5.93
N ASP A 21 16.21 12.14 4.87
CA ASP A 21 14.77 12.38 4.79
C ASP A 21 13.94 11.09 4.75
N MET A 22 14.51 10.00 4.23
CA MET A 22 13.84 8.69 4.12
C MET A 22 14.12 7.77 5.31
N LYS A 23 15.10 8.07 6.16
CA LYS A 23 15.43 7.26 7.36
C LYS A 23 14.26 7.03 8.34
N PRO A 24 13.28 7.95 8.50
CA PRO A 24 12.12 7.70 9.34
C PRO A 24 11.13 6.67 8.77
N ALA A 25 11.05 6.57 7.44
CA ALA A 25 10.21 5.60 6.74
C ALA A 25 10.80 4.19 6.81
N ILE A 26 12.13 4.08 6.74
CA ILE A 26 12.85 2.80 6.80
C ILE A 26 13.07 2.39 8.27
N LYS A 27 12.03 1.83 8.90
CA LYS A 27 12.07 1.30 10.28
C LYS A 27 11.23 0.02 10.38
N LEU A 28 11.62 -0.90 11.26
CA LEU A 28 10.93 -2.18 11.47
C LEU A 28 9.49 -2.03 11.99
N ALA A 29 9.22 -0.93 12.70
CA ALA A 29 7.88 -0.63 13.21
C ALA A 29 6.94 -0.05 12.13
N ASN A 30 7.43 0.24 10.92
CA ASN A 30 6.60 0.79 9.85
C ASN A 30 5.91 -0.37 9.10
N PRO A 31 4.56 -0.46 9.13
CA PRO A 31 3.85 -1.46 8.33
C PRO A 31 4.03 -1.25 6.82
N GLU A 32 4.29 0.00 6.40
CA GLU A 32 4.48 0.38 4.99
C GLU A 32 5.94 0.25 4.52
N LEU A 33 6.83 -0.33 5.33
CA LEU A 33 8.26 -0.47 5.02
C LEU A 33 8.51 -1.03 3.61
N PHE A 34 7.85 -2.13 3.24
CA PHE A 34 8.05 -2.76 1.94
C PHE A 34 7.52 -1.89 0.79
N SER A 35 6.42 -1.17 0.99
CA SER A 35 5.87 -0.20 0.03
C SER A 35 6.84 0.97 -0.20
N ASP A 36 7.37 1.52 0.89
CA ASP A 36 8.34 2.63 0.84
C ASP A 36 9.65 2.20 0.18
N LEU A 37 10.15 0.99 0.48
CA LEU A 37 11.34 0.42 -0.14
C LEU A 37 11.13 0.11 -1.63
N GLN A 38 9.95 -0.37 -2.01
CA GLN A 38 9.59 -0.59 -3.41
C GLN A 38 9.56 0.74 -4.18
N HIS A 39 8.97 1.79 -3.60
CA HIS A 39 9.00 3.12 -4.19
C HIS A 39 10.44 3.64 -4.33
N HIS A 40 11.27 3.50 -3.29
CA HIS A 40 12.68 3.89 -3.35
C HIS A 40 13.46 3.10 -4.43
N TYR A 41 13.20 1.80 -4.55
CA TYR A 41 13.82 0.91 -5.55
C TYR A 41 13.58 1.40 -6.99
N HIS A 42 12.36 1.85 -7.30
CA HIS A 42 12.00 2.32 -8.66
C HIS A 42 12.40 3.78 -8.92
N HIS A 43 12.35 4.66 -7.92
CA HIS A 43 12.45 6.11 -8.12
C HIS A 43 13.81 6.75 -7.82
N GLY A 44 14.80 6.02 -7.28
CA GLY A 44 16.10 6.65 -6.99
C GLY A 44 17.13 5.84 -6.23
N ALA A 45 16.96 4.53 -6.10
CA ALA A 45 17.94 3.71 -5.38
C ALA A 45 19.26 3.53 -6.16
N ASN A 46 20.37 3.69 -5.44
CA ASN A 46 21.70 3.30 -5.93
C ASN A 46 21.77 1.78 -6.18
N ALA A 47 22.69 1.32 -7.02
CA ALA A 47 22.84 -0.11 -7.34
C ALA A 47 22.97 -1.01 -6.11
N VAL A 48 23.70 -0.54 -5.09
CA VAL A 48 23.86 -1.25 -3.80
C VAL A 48 22.53 -1.35 -3.06
N ASN A 49 21.79 -0.24 -2.91
CA ASN A 49 20.46 -0.26 -2.28
C ASN A 49 19.50 -1.18 -3.04
N LYS A 50 19.55 -1.19 -4.38
CA LYS A 50 18.73 -2.09 -5.19
C LYS A 50 19.04 -3.57 -4.91
N ALA A 51 20.31 -3.92 -4.75
CA ALA A 51 20.71 -5.29 -4.40
C ALA A 51 20.19 -5.69 -3.00
N LEU A 52 20.41 -4.84 -1.99
CA LEU A 52 19.96 -5.09 -0.62
C LEU A 52 18.43 -5.21 -0.52
N ILE A 53 17.70 -4.35 -1.24
CA ILE A 53 16.23 -4.41 -1.29
C ILE A 53 15.75 -5.71 -1.95
N LYS A 54 16.38 -6.15 -3.04
CA LYS A 54 16.05 -7.44 -3.67
C LYS A 54 16.28 -8.61 -2.73
N GLU A 55 17.40 -8.62 -2.01
CA GLU A 55 17.73 -9.67 -1.05
C GLU A 55 16.72 -9.70 0.10
N LEU A 56 16.37 -8.54 0.65
CA LEU A 56 15.34 -8.43 1.68
C LEU A 56 13.99 -8.98 1.20
N PHE A 57 13.59 -8.64 -0.02
CA PHE A 57 12.34 -9.12 -0.63
C PHE A 57 12.39 -10.63 -0.92
N HIS A 58 13.56 -11.18 -1.26
CA HIS A 58 13.73 -12.62 -1.44
C HIS A 58 13.61 -13.38 -0.11
N LEU A 59 14.27 -12.89 0.94
CA LEU A 59 14.15 -13.45 2.30
C LEU A 59 12.73 -13.34 2.85
N ALA A 60 11.97 -12.33 2.39
CA ALA A 60 10.59 -12.15 2.76
C ALA A 60 9.65 -13.23 2.21
N GLY A 61 10.08 -13.96 1.17
CA GLY A 61 9.28 -14.97 0.50
C GLY A 61 8.16 -14.41 -0.38
N ALA A 62 7.42 -15.29 -1.05
CA ALA A 62 6.26 -14.90 -1.84
C ALA A 62 5.22 -14.19 -0.94
N PRO A 63 4.59 -13.08 -1.38
CA PRO A 63 4.52 -12.55 -2.75
C PRO A 63 5.52 -11.40 -3.04
N TRP A 64 6.48 -11.14 -2.15
CA TRP A 64 7.25 -9.90 -2.20
C TRP A 64 8.16 -9.75 -3.43
N PRO A 65 8.95 -10.74 -3.86
CA PRO A 65 9.79 -10.60 -5.05
C PRO A 65 8.99 -10.23 -6.31
N ALA A 66 7.84 -10.89 -6.50
CA ALA A 66 6.94 -10.63 -7.62
C ALA A 66 6.36 -9.20 -7.59
N ARG A 67 6.08 -8.66 -6.39
CA ARG A 67 5.65 -7.26 -6.24
C ARG A 67 6.74 -6.27 -6.58
N LEU A 68 8.00 -6.58 -6.28
CA LEU A 68 9.12 -5.69 -6.62
C LEU A 68 9.27 -5.54 -8.14
N GLU A 69 9.06 -6.63 -8.88
CA GLU A 69 9.11 -6.66 -10.34
C GLU A 69 7.86 -6.05 -10.99
N ASN A 70 6.68 -6.25 -10.40
CA ASN A 70 5.41 -5.77 -10.95
C ASN A 70 4.73 -4.76 -10.01
N PRO A 71 5.01 -3.45 -10.16
CA PRO A 71 4.48 -2.41 -9.27
C PRO A 71 2.96 -2.20 -9.42
N ALA A 72 2.31 -2.80 -10.41
CA ALA A 72 0.88 -2.69 -10.66
C ALA A 72 0.03 -3.72 -9.90
N ALA A 73 0.63 -4.65 -9.14
CA ALA A 73 -0.12 -5.66 -8.41
C ALA A 73 -0.92 -5.00 -7.27
N PRO A 74 -2.27 -5.05 -7.30
CA PRO A 74 -3.09 -4.38 -6.32
C PRO A 74 -2.97 -5.06 -4.95
N VAL A 75 -2.72 -4.26 -3.91
CA VAL A 75 -2.74 -4.72 -2.52
C VAL A 75 -4.21 -4.84 -2.10
N SER A 76 -4.69 -6.05 -1.78
CA SER A 76 -6.00 -6.20 -1.15
C SER A 76 -5.95 -5.52 0.22
N SER A 77 -6.46 -4.29 0.28
CA SER A 77 -6.59 -3.56 1.54
C SER A 77 -7.87 -4.03 2.22
N GLN A 78 -7.76 -5.03 3.08
CA GLN A 78 -8.89 -5.47 3.89
C GLN A 78 -9.32 -4.32 4.80
N THR A 79 -10.56 -3.88 4.68
CA THR A 79 -11.09 -2.75 5.45
C THR A 79 -11.93 -3.31 6.58
N ILE A 80 -11.55 -2.96 7.81
CA ILE A 80 -12.31 -3.36 9.00
C ILE A 80 -13.34 -2.27 9.28
N LYS A 81 -14.61 -2.59 9.10
CA LYS A 81 -15.72 -1.73 9.52
C LYS A 81 -16.20 -2.18 10.89
N VAL A 82 -16.23 -1.26 11.84
CA VAL A 82 -16.79 -1.49 13.17
C VAL A 82 -18.14 -0.78 13.24
N TYR A 83 -19.22 -1.54 13.33
CA TYR A 83 -20.57 -0.99 13.47
C TYR A 83 -21.19 -1.52 14.77
N ARG A 84 -21.50 -0.61 15.71
CA ARG A 84 -22.20 -0.92 16.98
C ARG A 84 -21.62 -2.11 17.75
N GLY A 85 -20.30 -2.23 17.79
CA GLY A 85 -19.60 -3.32 18.49
C GLY A 85 -19.44 -4.62 17.70
N GLN A 86 -19.99 -4.71 16.47
CA GLN A 86 -19.69 -5.80 15.55
C GLN A 86 -18.56 -5.40 14.60
N VAL A 87 -17.58 -6.28 14.47
CA VAL A 87 -16.43 -6.12 13.57
C VAL A 87 -16.70 -6.93 12.30
N GLN A 88 -16.83 -6.25 11.16
CA GLN A 88 -16.93 -6.88 9.85
C GLN A 88 -15.66 -6.57 9.06
N ALA A 89 -14.93 -7.62 8.68
CA ALA A 89 -13.82 -7.51 7.76
C ALA A 89 -14.37 -7.67 6.34
N GLU A 90 -14.39 -6.58 5.58
CA GLU A 90 -14.75 -6.60 4.17
C GLU A 90 -13.46 -6.52 3.33
N ASP A 91 -13.35 -7.40 2.33
CA ASP A 91 -12.33 -7.25 1.31
C ASP A 91 -12.70 -6.06 0.41
N ARG A 92 -11.78 -5.11 0.30
CA ARG A 92 -11.94 -3.99 -0.62
C ARG A 92 -11.70 -4.52 -2.04
N PRO A 93 -12.64 -4.29 -2.99
CA PRO A 93 -12.41 -4.66 -4.37
C PRO A 93 -11.19 -3.90 -4.90
N LEU A 94 -10.32 -4.63 -5.59
CA LEU A 94 -9.08 -4.12 -6.18
C LEU A 94 -9.44 -3.05 -7.21
N VAL A 95 -8.81 -1.88 -7.12
CA VAL A 95 -8.91 -0.84 -8.16
C VAL A 95 -8.12 -1.35 -9.38
N GLY A 96 -8.74 -2.21 -10.18
CA GLY A 96 -8.06 -2.88 -11.29
C GLY A 96 -8.92 -3.84 -12.11
N ASP A 97 -10.01 -4.39 -11.57
CA ASP A 97 -10.88 -5.28 -12.34
C ASP A 97 -11.84 -4.50 -13.23
N LYS A 98 -11.29 -4.03 -14.36
CA LYS A 98 -12.09 -3.75 -15.55
C LYS A 98 -12.47 -5.10 -16.17
N HIS A 99 -13.50 -5.74 -15.64
CA HIS A 99 -14.52 -6.52 -16.37
C HIS A 99 -15.32 -7.39 -15.40
N SER A 100 -16.34 -6.80 -14.78
CA SER A 100 -17.63 -7.49 -14.68
C SER A 100 -18.76 -6.46 -14.65
N THR A 101 -19.53 -6.50 -15.74
CA THR A 101 -20.95 -6.16 -15.82
C THR A 101 -21.34 -4.68 -15.73
N GLN A 102 -21.40 -4.07 -16.92
CA GLN A 102 -22.39 -3.09 -17.33
C GLN A 102 -23.62 -2.98 -16.40
N LYS A 103 -23.66 -1.93 -15.58
CA LYS A 103 -24.84 -1.15 -15.12
C LYS A 103 -24.39 -0.27 -13.95
N ASP A 104 -23.73 0.85 -14.24
CA ASP A 104 -23.67 2.04 -13.36
C ASP A 104 -23.05 3.24 -14.11
N ALA A 105 -23.41 3.36 -15.40
CA ALA A 105 -23.11 4.55 -16.20
C ALA A 105 -24.14 5.68 -15.97
N GLN A 106 -24.86 5.69 -14.85
CA GLN A 106 -25.83 6.73 -14.56
C GLN A 106 -25.65 7.30 -13.15
N GLU A 107 -25.39 8.60 -13.17
CA GLU A 107 -25.55 9.55 -12.08
C GLU A 107 -24.50 9.51 -10.96
N LYS A 108 -23.47 10.34 -11.16
CA LYS A 108 -23.08 11.31 -10.13
C LYS A 108 -24.34 12.08 -9.68
N GLN A 109 -25.15 11.50 -8.81
CA GLN A 109 -26.22 12.24 -8.14
C GLN A 109 -25.54 13.29 -7.27
N ARG A 110 -25.53 14.53 -7.78
CA ARG A 110 -25.10 15.72 -7.05
C ARG A 110 -25.84 15.70 -5.72
N LYS A 111 -25.10 15.74 -4.61
CA LYS A 111 -25.68 15.72 -3.26
C LYS A 111 -26.62 16.92 -3.10
N LYS A 112 -27.93 16.69 -3.15
CA LYS A 112 -28.96 17.71 -2.93
C LYS A 112 -28.93 18.11 -1.44
N ARG A 113 -28.61 19.37 -1.13
CA ARG A 113 -28.74 19.89 0.25
C ARG A 113 -30.15 20.46 0.41
N ILE A 114 -30.82 20.08 1.50
CA ILE A 114 -32.12 20.61 1.88
C ILE A 114 -31.91 21.67 2.96
N TYR A 115 -32.41 22.89 2.74
CA TYR A 115 -32.43 23.94 3.75
C TYR A 115 -33.86 24.48 3.90
N ARG A 116 -34.38 24.45 5.14
CA ARG A 116 -35.74 24.91 5.49
C ARG A 116 -36.83 24.38 4.55
N GLY A 117 -36.77 23.07 4.26
CA GLY A 117 -37.78 22.38 3.43
C GLY A 117 -37.66 22.63 1.93
N ARG A 118 -36.62 23.34 1.46
CA ARG A 118 -36.36 23.54 0.02
C ARG A 118 -35.02 22.93 -0.37
N VAL A 119 -35.01 22.28 -1.53
CA VAL A 119 -33.78 21.74 -2.14
C VAL A 119 -32.99 22.90 -2.73
N ILE A 120 -31.72 23.04 -2.33
CA ILE A 120 -30.77 24.00 -2.88
C ILE A 120 -29.80 23.23 -3.79
N GLU A 121 -29.79 23.58 -5.07
CA GLU A 121 -28.83 23.10 -6.06
C GLU A 121 -27.81 24.22 -6.35
N TYR A 122 -26.52 23.87 -6.51
CA TYR A 122 -25.44 24.78 -6.92
C TYR A 122 -25.12 24.61 -8.41
#